data_AF-A0A350AE17-F1
#
_entry.id   AF-A0A350AE17-F1
#
_cell.length_a   1.000
_cell.length_b   1.000
_cell.length_c   1.000
_cell.angle_alpha   90.00
_cell.angle_beta   90.00
_cell.angle_gamma   90.00
#
_symmetry.space_group_name_H-M   'P 1'
#
loop_
_entity.id
_entity.type
_entity.pdbx_description
1 polymer ?
#
loop_
_entity_poly.entity_id
_entity_poly.type
_entity_poly.pdbx_seq_one_letter_code
_entity_poly.pdbx_strand_id
1 'polypeptide(L)'
;MRIYLHIGLEHVGAARIQDVLAEKREQLASKGILFPRALGPKNHTRLYMAVTDPDHIDPLRFNRDYMMPEKQAALYDEIAMQLARDIEATKPHTLILSASQLGTSLHRPSELARLHALLSRFSSDIRLIAHIDEQSRLLT
;
A
#
# COMPACT_ATOMS: atom_id res chain seq x y z
N MET A 1 0.13 11.56 -13.10
CA MET A 1 -0.09 10.11 -12.85
C MET A 1 -1.31 9.94 -11.95
N ARG A 2 -2.13 8.90 -12.13
CA ARG A 2 -3.21 8.54 -11.20
C ARG A 2 -2.76 7.42 -10.25
N ILE A 3 -3.11 7.53 -8.97
CA ILE A 3 -2.86 6.49 -7.97
C ILE A 3 -4.15 5.73 -7.69
N TYR A 4 -4.14 4.41 -7.89
CA TYR A 4 -5.19 3.52 -7.42
C TYR A 4 -4.72 2.83 -6.16
N LEU A 5 -5.40 3.10 -5.04
CA LEU A 5 -5.17 2.43 -3.77
C LEU A 5 -6.23 1.35 -3.59
N HIS A 6 -5.83 0.11 -3.84
CA HIS A 6 -6.66 -1.07 -3.67
C HIS A 6 -6.60 -1.55 -2.21
N ILE A 7 -7.74 -1.47 -1.53
CA ILE A 7 -7.96 -1.95 -0.17
C ILE A 7 -8.99 -3.08 -0.24
N GLY A 8 -8.65 -4.26 0.25
CA GLY A 8 -9.54 -5.42 0.12
C GLY A 8 -9.15 -6.50 1.11
N LEU A 9 -10.18 -7.18 1.62
CA LEU A 9 -10.02 -8.29 2.54
C LEU A 9 -9.37 -9.48 1.80
N GLU A 10 -8.43 -10.14 2.46
CA GLU A 10 -7.65 -11.24 1.86
C GLU A 10 -8.56 -12.36 1.33
N HIS A 11 -9.58 -12.71 2.12
CA HIS A 11 -10.61 -13.70 1.79
C HIS A 11 -11.67 -13.21 0.78
N VAL A 12 -11.61 -11.95 0.35
CA VAL A 12 -12.51 -11.34 -0.65
C VAL A 12 -11.78 -11.09 -1.97
N GLY A 13 -10.86 -11.99 -2.34
CA GLY A 13 -10.17 -11.96 -3.62
C GLY A 13 -9.02 -10.94 -3.73
N ALA A 14 -8.72 -10.16 -2.68
CA ALA A 14 -7.60 -9.22 -2.70
C ALA A 14 -6.26 -9.93 -2.95
N ALA A 15 -6.07 -11.12 -2.36
CA ALA A 15 -4.88 -11.95 -2.59
C ALA A 15 -4.72 -12.31 -4.07
N ARG A 16 -5.81 -12.74 -4.74
CA ARG A 16 -5.78 -13.11 -6.15
C ARG A 16 -5.45 -11.92 -7.04
N ILE A 17 -6.00 -10.74 -6.75
CA ILE A 17 -5.68 -9.51 -7.48
C ILE A 17 -4.19 -9.16 -7.30
N GLN A 18 -3.69 -9.20 -6.07
CA GLN A 18 -2.28 -8.93 -5.77
C GLN A 18 -1.34 -9.92 -6.48
N ASP A 19 -1.71 -11.20 -6.55
CA ASP A 19 -0.96 -12.22 -7.30
C ASP A 19 -0.85 -11.86 -8.79
N VAL A 20 -1.96 -11.52 -9.42
CA VAL A 20 -2.00 -11.18 -10.85
C VAL A 20 -1.21 -9.90 -11.11
N LEU A 21 -1.38 -8.86 -10.28
CA LEU A 21 -0.62 -7.61 -10.40
C LEU A 21 0.89 -7.85 -10.26
N ALA A 22 1.28 -8.73 -9.33
CA ALA A 22 2.68 -9.06 -9.11
C ALA A 22 3.28 -9.90 -10.25
N GLU A 23 2.52 -10.88 -10.76
CA GLU A 23 2.94 -11.74 -11.88
C GLU A 23 3.09 -10.93 -13.18
N LYS A 24 2.16 -10.00 -13.43
CA LYS A 24 2.14 -9.19 -14.66
C LYS A 24 2.90 -7.87 -14.54
N ARG A 25 3.68 -7.66 -13.48
CA ARG A 25 4.37 -6.38 -13.19
C ARG A 25 5.15 -5.80 -14.37
N GLU A 26 5.97 -6.61 -15.03
CA GLU A 26 6.79 -6.13 -16.16
C GLU A 26 5.92 -5.76 -17.37
N GLN A 27 4.86 -6.53 -17.63
CA GLN A 27 3.89 -6.26 -18.68
C GLN A 27 3.05 -5.00 -18.37
N LEU A 28 2.77 -4.73 -17.10
CA LEU A 28 2.11 -3.50 -16.65
C LEU A 28 3.06 -2.31 -16.85
N ALA A 29 4.33 -2.45 -16.47
CA ALA A 29 5.33 -1.40 -16.60
C ALA A 29 5.55 -1.01 -18.08
N SER A 30 5.61 -1.99 -18.98
CA SER A 30 5.70 -1.74 -20.43
C SER A 30 4.48 -0.99 -21.01
N LYS A 31 3.38 -0.92 -20.25
CA LYS A 31 2.16 -0.18 -20.57
C LYS A 31 2.00 1.09 -19.74
N GLY A 32 3.04 1.57 -19.07
CA GLY A 32 2.99 2.78 -18.24
C GLY A 32 2.21 2.62 -16.92
N ILE A 33 2.04 1.38 -16.45
CA ILE A 33 1.38 1.05 -15.17
C ILE A 33 2.41 0.50 -14.19
N LEU A 34 2.64 1.20 -13.09
CA LEU A 34 3.58 0.79 -12.05
C LEU A 34 2.86 0.04 -10.93
N PHE A 35 3.37 -1.15 -10.60
CA PHE A 35 3.02 -1.91 -9.40
C PHE A 35 4.32 -2.21 -8.62
N PRO A 36 4.73 -1.35 -7.67
CA PRO A 36 6.08 -1.34 -7.13
C PRO A 36 6.38 -2.57 -6.27
N ARG A 37 7.58 -3.14 -6.41
CA ARG A 37 7.99 -4.32 -5.62
C ARG A 37 8.43 -3.95 -4.20
N ALA A 38 8.97 -2.75 -4.01
CA ALA A 38 9.69 -2.42 -2.80
C ALA A 38 8.83 -2.28 -1.54
N LEU A 39 7.53 -2.03 -1.70
CA LEU A 39 6.56 -1.98 -0.59
C LEU A 39 6.12 -3.36 -0.10
N GLY A 40 6.53 -4.40 -0.83
CA GLY A 40 6.11 -5.78 -0.68
C GLY A 40 5.84 -6.36 -2.08
N PRO A 41 6.23 -7.62 -2.35
CA PRO A 41 6.18 -8.15 -3.72
C PRO A 41 4.77 -8.38 -4.26
N LYS A 42 3.74 -8.38 -3.39
CA LYS A 42 2.32 -8.62 -3.72
C LYS A 42 1.42 -7.74 -2.86
N ASN A 43 1.45 -7.95 -1.55
CA ASN A 43 0.80 -7.09 -0.56
C ASN A 43 1.79 -6.01 -0.11
N HIS A 44 1.46 -4.74 -0.29
CA HIS A 44 2.29 -3.58 0.07
C HIS A 44 2.26 -3.30 1.58
N THR A 45 2.42 -4.32 2.41
CA THR A 45 2.31 -4.22 3.87
C THR A 45 3.27 -3.19 4.49
N ARG A 46 4.43 -2.93 3.85
CA ARG A 46 5.37 -1.90 4.34
C ARG A 46 4.75 -0.51 4.30
N LEU A 47 3.86 -0.23 3.33
CA LEU A 47 3.13 1.03 3.25
C LEU A 47 2.29 1.23 4.51
N TYR A 48 1.51 0.21 4.91
CA TYR A 48 0.71 0.25 6.13
C TYR A 48 1.58 0.48 7.37
N MET A 49 2.66 -0.30 7.54
CA MET A 49 3.56 -0.17 8.70
C MET A 49 4.20 1.23 8.83
N ALA A 50 4.43 1.91 7.71
CA ALA A 50 5.05 3.24 7.70
C ALA A 50 4.08 4.37 8.07
N VAL A 51 2.78 4.19 7.79
CA VAL A 51 1.78 5.26 7.92
C VAL A 51 0.96 5.17 9.20
N THR A 52 0.94 4.03 9.89
CA THR A 52 0.33 3.91 11.23
C THR A 52 0.92 4.91 12.22
N ASP A 53 0.22 5.22 13.31
CA ASP A 53 0.78 6.11 14.32
C ASP A 53 1.90 5.42 15.11
N PRO A 54 2.88 6.16 15.66
CA PRO A 54 4.00 5.57 16.40
C PRO A 54 3.56 4.69 17.59
N ASP A 55 2.48 5.07 18.26
CA ASP A 55 1.86 4.34 19.39
C ASP A 55 0.94 3.19 18.94
N HIS A 56 0.59 3.11 17.66
CA HIS A 56 -0.16 2.00 17.09
C HIS A 56 0.81 0.88 16.67
N ILE A 57 1.30 0.12 17.67
CA ILE A 57 2.20 -1.01 17.47
C ILE A 57 1.37 -2.29 17.32
N ASP A 58 1.11 -2.69 16.08
CA ASP A 58 0.45 -3.96 15.78
C ASP A 58 1.44 -5.15 15.72
N PRO A 59 0.95 -6.40 15.64
CA PRO A 59 1.81 -7.57 15.51
C PRO A 59 2.73 -7.57 14.28
N LEU A 60 2.36 -6.95 13.15
CA LEU A 60 3.21 -6.85 11.97
C LEU A 60 4.41 -5.94 12.22
N ARG A 61 4.20 -4.78 12.85
CA ARG A 61 5.29 -3.86 13.25
C ARG A 61 6.17 -4.48 14.32
N PHE A 62 5.60 -5.12 15.32
CA PHE A 62 6.36 -5.81 16.36
C PHE A 62 7.23 -6.92 15.79
N ASN A 63 6.63 -7.86 15.05
CA ASN A 63 7.33 -9.05 14.52
C ASN A 63 8.38 -8.71 13.45
N ARG A 64 8.32 -7.50 12.87
CA ARG A 64 9.27 -7.03 11.86
C ARG A 64 10.23 -5.95 12.39
N ASP A 65 10.28 -5.76 13.71
CA ASP A 65 11.24 -4.84 14.37
C ASP A 65 11.05 -3.36 13.98
N TYR A 66 9.79 -2.94 13.76
CA TYR A 66 9.38 -1.55 13.51
C TYR A 66 8.53 -0.97 14.66
N MET A 67 8.64 -1.53 15.87
CA MET A 67 7.95 -1.03 17.06
C MET A 67 8.49 0.33 17.53
N MET A 68 9.77 0.61 17.29
CA MET A 68 10.40 1.87 17.68
C MET A 68 10.01 3.00 16.71
N PRO A 69 9.59 4.19 17.21
CA PRO A 69 9.20 5.32 16.37
C PRO A 69 10.26 5.73 15.34
N GLU A 70 11.54 5.67 15.69
CA GLU A 70 12.65 6.07 14.83
C GLU A 70 12.81 5.12 13.64
N LYS A 71 12.69 3.80 13.89
CA LYS A 71 12.70 2.79 12.82
C LYS A 71 11.50 2.92 11.89
N GLN A 72 10.35 3.29 12.46
CA GLN A 72 9.15 3.52 11.67
C GLN A 72 9.27 4.79 10.80
N ALA A 73 9.80 5.89 11.36
CA ALA A 73 10.06 7.11 10.60
C ALA A 73 11.06 6.84 9.46
N ALA A 74 12.14 6.10 9.73
CA ALA A 74 13.08 5.67 8.71
C ALA A 74 12.41 4.84 7.61
N LEU A 75 11.49 3.92 7.96
CA LEU A 75 10.72 3.15 6.99
C LEU A 75 9.84 4.05 6.10
N TYR A 76 9.22 5.07 6.68
CA TYR A 76 8.40 6.04 5.94
C TYR A 76 9.23 6.79 4.89
N ASP A 77 10.41 7.27 5.29
CA ASP A 77 11.31 7.97 4.38
C ASP A 77 11.90 7.05 3.31
N GLU A 78 12.26 5.81 3.67
CA GLU A 78 12.75 4.79 2.74
C GLU A 78 11.71 4.49 1.66
N ILE A 79 10.45 4.31 2.06
CA ILE A 79 9.33 4.07 1.14
C ILE A 79 9.12 5.24 0.20
N ALA A 80 9.14 6.47 0.72
CA ALA A 80 8.97 7.64 -0.11
C ALA A 80 10.09 7.78 -1.15
N MET A 81 11.34 7.56 -0.73
CA MET A 81 12.50 7.58 -1.61
C MET A 81 12.40 6.49 -2.69
N GLN A 82 12.03 5.27 -2.31
CA GLN A 82 11.94 4.16 -3.26
C GLN A 82 10.80 4.33 -4.25
N LEU A 83 9.64 4.82 -3.80
CA LEU A 83 8.54 5.19 -4.71
C LEU A 83 8.96 6.28 -5.70
N ALA A 84 9.65 7.34 -5.22
CA ALA A 84 10.17 8.38 -6.10
C ALA A 84 11.10 7.80 -7.19
N ARG A 85 12.01 6.90 -6.81
CA ARG A 85 12.91 6.22 -7.75
C ARG A 85 12.14 5.38 -8.77
N ASP A 86 11.21 4.54 -8.33
CA ASP A 86 10.43 3.66 -9.21
C ASP A 86 9.56 4.48 -10.19
N ILE A 87 8.96 5.57 -9.71
CA ILE A 87 8.14 6.49 -10.51
C ILE A 87 8.99 7.22 -11.55
N GLU A 88 10.17 7.74 -11.18
CA GLU A 88 11.05 8.44 -12.14
C GLU A 88 11.60 7.48 -13.19
N ALA A 89 11.95 6.25 -12.81
CA ALA A 89 12.45 5.23 -13.73
C ALA A 89 11.39 4.76 -14.73
N THR A 90 10.13 4.63 -14.29
CA THR A 90 9.04 4.07 -15.12
C THR A 90 8.23 5.16 -15.85
N LYS A 91 8.24 6.39 -15.33
CA LYS A 91 7.37 7.52 -15.74
C LYS A 91 5.91 7.10 -16.01
N PRO A 92 5.28 6.37 -15.07
CA PRO A 92 4.00 5.73 -15.33
C PRO A 92 2.86 6.77 -15.36
N HIS A 93 1.84 6.54 -16.18
CA HIS A 93 0.59 7.29 -16.08
C HIS A 93 -0.30 6.77 -14.95
N THR A 94 -0.08 5.53 -14.49
CA THR A 94 -0.84 4.87 -13.42
C THR A 94 0.07 4.19 -12.40
N LEU A 95 -0.17 4.44 -11.12
CA LEU A 95 0.42 3.70 -9.99
C LEU A 95 -0.67 2.91 -9.29
N ILE A 96 -0.46 1.61 -9.11
CA ILE A 96 -1.34 0.74 -8.33
C ILE A 96 -0.64 0.39 -7.03
N LEU A 97 -1.28 0.68 -5.91
CA LEU A 97 -0.86 0.25 -4.58
C LEU A 97 -1.92 -0.68 -4.02
N SER A 98 -1.52 -1.81 -3.44
CA SER A 98 -2.48 -2.69 -2.77
C SER A 98 -1.97 -3.11 -1.41
N ALA A 99 -2.73 -2.78 -0.37
CA ALA A 99 -2.43 -3.18 1.00
C ALA A 99 -3.72 -3.52 1.75
N SER A 100 -3.93 -4.80 2.04
CA SER A 100 -5.14 -5.29 2.70
C SER A 100 -5.35 -4.68 4.09
N GLN A 101 -4.25 -4.46 4.81
CA GLN A 101 -4.25 -3.88 6.16
C GLN A 101 -4.82 -2.46 6.22
N LEU A 102 -4.79 -1.72 5.10
CA LEU A 102 -5.38 -0.38 5.06
C LEU A 102 -6.91 -0.42 5.18
N GLY A 103 -7.55 -1.49 4.71
CA GLY A 103 -9.00 -1.66 4.81
C GLY A 103 -9.48 -2.20 6.17
N THR A 104 -8.59 -2.86 6.92
CA THR A 104 -8.95 -3.53 8.18
C THR A 104 -8.46 -2.82 9.43
N SER A 105 -7.38 -2.05 9.34
CA SER A 105 -6.61 -1.61 10.50
C SER A 105 -6.25 -0.12 10.48
N LEU A 106 -6.30 0.55 9.31
CA LEU A 106 -6.02 1.97 9.21
C LEU A 106 -7.32 2.79 9.37
N HIS A 107 -7.52 3.34 10.57
CA HIS A 107 -8.78 4.01 10.93
C HIS A 107 -8.60 5.37 11.62
N ARG A 108 -7.39 5.71 12.10
CA ARG A 108 -7.19 6.96 12.81
C ARG A 108 -7.04 8.11 11.81
N PRO A 109 -7.67 9.28 12.04
CA PRO A 109 -7.51 10.43 11.14
C PRO A 109 -6.06 10.85 10.91
N SER A 110 -5.20 10.74 11.95
CA SER A 110 -3.75 10.97 11.89
C SER A 110 -3.06 10.07 10.86
N GLU A 111 -3.38 8.78 10.87
CA GLU A 111 -2.82 7.78 9.97
C GLU A 111 -3.28 7.98 8.53
N LEU A 112 -4.55 8.30 8.34
CA LEU A 112 -5.11 8.65 7.03
C LEU A 112 -4.44 9.91 6.47
N ALA A 113 -4.20 10.93 7.32
CA ALA A 113 -3.48 12.13 6.94
C ALA A 113 -2.02 11.84 6.58
N ARG A 114 -1.34 10.96 7.31
CA ARG A 114 0.04 10.50 6.99
C ARG A 114 0.11 9.76 5.66
N LEU A 115 -0.82 8.84 5.41
CA LEU A 115 -0.91 8.13 4.13
C LEU A 115 -1.19 9.10 2.98
N HIS A 116 -2.15 10.00 3.16
CA HIS A 116 -2.48 11.02 2.16
C HIS A 116 -1.26 11.91 1.88
N ALA A 117 -0.60 12.43 2.91
CA ALA A 117 0.60 13.26 2.78
C ALA A 117 1.73 12.54 2.01
N LEU A 118 1.97 11.25 2.29
CA LEU A 118 2.95 10.44 1.55
C LEU A 118 2.62 10.37 0.07
N LEU A 119 1.36 10.03 -0.28
CA LEU A 119 0.94 9.82 -1.66
C LEU A 119 0.79 11.14 -2.44
N SER A 120 0.38 12.23 -1.77
CA SER A 120 0.25 13.56 -2.36
C SER A 120 1.57 14.13 -2.87
N ARG A 121 2.72 13.61 -2.43
CA ARG A 121 4.03 13.94 -3.00
C ARG A 121 4.15 13.57 -4.48
N PHE A 122 3.35 12.61 -4.95
CA PHE A 122 3.44 12.05 -6.30
C PHE A 122 2.22 12.35 -7.17
N SER A 123 1.03 12.53 -6.57
CA SER A 123 -0.18 12.88 -7.30
C SER A 123 -1.29 13.40 -6.38
N SER A 124 -2.12 14.29 -6.90
CA SER A 124 -3.41 14.69 -6.31
C SER A 124 -4.59 13.82 -6.75
N ASP A 125 -4.45 12.99 -7.80
CA ASP A 125 -5.50 12.08 -8.28
C ASP A 125 -5.34 10.69 -7.66
N ILE A 126 -5.89 10.54 -6.44
CA ILE A 126 -5.87 9.30 -5.66
C ILE A 126 -7.29 8.69 -5.65
N ARG A 127 -7.41 7.45 -6.09
CA ARG A 127 -8.66 6.69 -6.16
C ARG A 127 -8.60 5.50 -5.23
N LEU A 128 -9.52 5.44 -4.29
CA LEU A 128 -9.71 4.27 -3.44
C LEU A 128 -10.53 3.23 -4.20
N ILE A 129 -10.03 2.00 -4.26
CA ILE A 129 -10.78 0.84 -4.75
C ILE A 129 -10.94 -0.11 -3.57
N ALA A 130 -12.14 -0.13 -2.99
CA ALA A 130 -12.48 -1.05 -1.92
C ALA A 130 -13.15 -2.30 -2.51
N HIS A 131 -12.56 -3.49 -2.28
CA HIS A 131 -13.23 -4.76 -2.55
C HIS A 131 -13.83 -5.30 -1.25
N ILE A 132 -15.15 -5.45 -1.27
CA ILE A 132 -15.98 -5.96 -0.17
C ILE A 132 -16.87 -7.08 -0.71
N ASP A 133 -17.21 -8.04 0.15
CA ASP A 133 -18.17 -9.10 -0.16
C ASP A 133 -19.40 -8.93 0.70
N GLU A 134 -20.42 -9.71 0.37
CA GLU A 134 -21.61 -9.86 1.20
C GLU A 134 -21.25 -10.49 2.54
N GLN A 135 -21.79 -9.94 3.62
CA GLN A 135 -21.37 -10.23 4.99
C GLN A 135 -21.58 -11.69 5.38
N SER A 136 -22.65 -12.35 4.91
CA SER A 136 -22.89 -13.76 5.22
C SER A 136 -21.83 -14.69 4.62
N ARG A 137 -21.23 -14.32 3.47
CA ARG A 137 -20.11 -15.06 2.86
C ARG A 137 -18.80 -14.93 3.63
N LEU A 138 -18.68 -13.96 4.54
CA LEU A 138 -17.48 -13.75 5.36
C LEU A 138 -17.48 -14.56 6.67
N LEU A 139 -18.60 -15.22 7.00
CA LEU A 139 -18.79 -15.96 8.25
C LEU A 139 -18.50 -17.47 8.13
N THR A 140 -18.16 -17.95 6.92
CA THR A 140 -17.83 -19.35 6.62
C THR A 140 -16.33 -19.59 6.59
#